data_AF-A0A7C7YBW7-F1
#
_entry.id   AF-A0A7C7YBW7-F1
#
_cell.length_a   1.000
_cell.length_b   1.000
_cell.length_c   1.000
_cell.angle_alpha   90.00
_cell.angle_beta   90.00
_cell.angle_gamma   90.00
#
_symmetry.space_group_name_H-M   'P 1'
#
loop_
_entity.id
_entity.type
_entity.pdbx_description
1 polymer ?
#
loop_
_entity_poly.entity_id
_entity_poly.type
_entity_poly.pdbx_seq_one_letter_code
_entity_poly.pdbx_strand_id
1 'polypeptide(L)'
;MTDIVQFILFLWMFFEINFFLRRAKKTTADLGYEGNELRTLADRRREFQDAESSMRGADQEWQKLQPAIAQTRRRKDGKFDERSKLGRMLNREVPRVRRIRKQAGQKRASAKRKLAAIESLPGRRVKGWVRAASLRAASRQAMVALPVMILIGGAAETPTPGNRAGVILFLWCLAVALLALGYSSATRRKITP
;
A
#
# COMPACT_ATOMS: atom_id res chain seq x y z
N MET A 1 7.52 46.59 -9.65
CA MET A 1 7.77 45.71 -8.48
C MET A 1 6.47 45.34 -7.75
N THR A 2 5.53 46.27 -7.59
CA THR A 2 4.21 46.05 -6.96
C THR A 2 3.39 44.91 -7.59
N ASP A 3 3.41 44.78 -8.92
CA ASP A 3 2.60 43.77 -9.62
C ASP A 3 3.09 42.33 -9.40
N ILE A 4 4.41 42.15 -9.23
CA ILE A 4 5.02 40.85 -8.96
C ILE A 4 4.66 40.40 -7.53
N VAL A 5 4.71 41.33 -6.57
CA VAL A 5 4.34 41.05 -5.17
C VAL A 5 2.85 40.71 -5.06
N GLN A 6 1.98 41.44 -5.75
CA GLN A 6 0.54 41.15 -5.81
C GLN A 6 0.26 39.79 -6.46
N PHE A 7 0.95 39.46 -7.55
CA PHE A 7 0.82 38.15 -8.21
C PHE A 7 1.23 36.99 -7.28
N ILE A 8 2.34 37.13 -6.56
CA ILE A 8 2.81 36.12 -5.58
C ILE A 8 1.80 35.95 -4.44
N LEU A 9 1.24 37.04 -3.93
CA LEU A 9 0.22 37.00 -2.87
C LEU A 9 -1.09 36.37 -3.35
N PHE A 10 -1.54 36.65 -4.58
CA PHE A 10 -2.70 36.01 -5.18
C PHE A 10 -2.48 34.52 -5.41
N LEU A 11 -1.30 34.14 -5.90
CA LEU A 11 -0.95 32.73 -6.08
C LEU A 11 -0.94 32.02 -4.72
N TRP A 12 -0.36 32.64 -3.69
CA TRP A 12 -0.36 32.12 -2.33
C TRP A 12 -1.78 31.93 -1.78
N MET A 13 -2.65 32.93 -1.92
CA MET A 13 -4.05 32.83 -1.52
C MET A 13 -4.79 31.74 -2.28
N PHE A 14 -4.61 31.65 -3.61
CA PHE A 14 -5.26 30.64 -4.43
C PHE A 14 -4.86 29.22 -4.01
N PHE A 15 -3.58 29.00 -3.71
CA PHE A 15 -3.10 27.73 -3.19
C PHE A 15 -3.63 27.45 -1.78
N GLU A 16 -3.51 28.38 -0.82
CA GLU A 16 -4.05 28.15 0.53
C GLU A 16 -5.57 27.95 0.54
N ILE A 17 -6.35 28.69 -0.27
CA ILE A 17 -7.82 28.54 -0.35
C ILE A 17 -8.20 27.19 -0.98
N ASN A 18 -7.62 26.81 -2.13
CA ASN A 18 -7.91 25.50 -2.73
C ASN A 18 -7.51 24.34 -1.81
N PHE A 19 -6.44 24.50 -1.04
CA PHE A 19 -6.02 23.49 -0.07
C PHE A 19 -6.85 23.51 1.22
N PHE A 20 -7.32 24.67 1.68
CA PHE A 20 -8.21 24.81 2.84
C PHE A 20 -9.59 24.22 2.56
N LEU A 21 -10.14 24.44 1.36
CA LEU A 21 -11.41 23.85 0.94
C LEU A 21 -11.34 22.32 0.78
N ARG A 22 -10.16 21.78 0.44
CA ARG A 22 -9.91 20.33 0.37
C ARG A 22 -9.48 19.72 1.71
N ARG A 23 -9.52 20.50 2.80
CA ARG A 23 -9.05 20.12 4.12
C ARG A 23 -10.12 19.34 4.87
N ALA A 24 -10.18 18.03 4.67
CA ALA A 24 -10.50 17.17 5.80
C ALA A 24 -9.28 17.23 6.72
N LYS A 25 -9.38 17.88 7.89
CA LYS A 25 -8.32 17.85 8.93
C LYS A 25 -8.17 16.40 9.40
N LYS A 26 -7.45 15.57 8.64
CA LYS A 26 -7.14 14.21 9.04
C LYS A 26 -6.10 14.27 10.14
N THR A 27 -6.53 13.96 11.35
CA THR A 27 -5.68 13.74 12.52
C THR A 27 -4.99 12.37 12.40
N THR A 28 -3.98 12.09 13.21
CA THR A 28 -3.35 10.76 13.29
C THR A 28 -4.35 9.66 13.59
N ALA A 29 -5.47 9.98 14.27
CA ALA A 29 -6.58 9.07 14.50
C ALA A 29 -7.28 8.63 13.19
N ASP A 30 -7.31 9.48 12.16
CA ASP A 30 -7.94 9.19 10.85
C ASP A 30 -7.06 8.33 9.93
N LEU A 31 -5.81 8.06 10.33
CA LEU A 31 -4.85 7.23 9.60
C LEU A 31 -4.77 5.80 10.16
N GLY A 32 -5.33 5.58 11.36
CA GLY A 32 -5.45 4.27 11.98
C GLY A 32 -6.60 3.45 11.42
N TYR A 33 -6.86 2.32 12.06
CA TYR A 33 -8.03 1.51 11.79
C TYR A 33 -9.29 2.17 12.34
N GLU A 34 -10.34 2.22 11.55
CA GLU A 34 -11.67 2.59 12.01
C GLU A 34 -12.28 1.49 12.90
N GLY A 35 -13.28 1.81 13.72
CA GLY A 35 -13.87 0.84 14.66
C GLY A 35 -14.45 -0.42 14.00
N ASN A 36 -15.00 -0.28 12.79
CA ASN A 36 -15.44 -1.39 11.94
C ASN A 36 -14.26 -2.22 11.38
N GLU A 37 -13.16 -1.57 11.00
CA GLU A 37 -11.93 -2.22 10.53
C GLU A 37 -11.24 -2.99 11.64
N LEU A 38 -11.24 -2.48 12.88
CA LEU A 38 -10.72 -3.19 14.05
C LEU A 38 -11.49 -4.49 14.33
N ARG A 39 -12.83 -4.44 14.26
CA ARG A 39 -13.68 -5.64 14.38
C ARG A 39 -13.37 -6.63 13.27
N THR A 40 -13.33 -6.15 12.02
CA THR A 40 -13.02 -6.99 10.87
C THR A 40 -11.61 -7.59 10.98
N LEU A 41 -10.63 -6.85 11.47
CA LEU A 41 -9.26 -7.31 11.68
C LEU A 41 -9.22 -8.39 12.77
N ALA A 42 -9.96 -8.23 13.87
CA ALA A 42 -10.09 -9.26 14.90
C ALA A 42 -10.72 -10.55 14.34
N ASP A 43 -11.78 -10.43 13.55
CA ASP A 43 -12.44 -11.57 12.91
C ASP A 43 -11.52 -12.28 11.90
N ARG A 44 -10.81 -11.54 11.06
CA ARG A 44 -9.83 -12.12 10.12
C ARG A 44 -8.63 -12.74 10.83
N ARG A 45 -8.21 -12.21 11.98
CA ARG A 45 -7.17 -12.83 12.82
C ARG A 45 -7.64 -14.16 13.39
N ARG A 46 -8.88 -14.24 13.89
CA ARG A 46 -9.49 -15.50 14.34
C ARG A 46 -9.58 -16.50 13.19
N GLU A 47 -10.10 -16.09 12.03
CA GLU A 47 -10.16 -16.94 10.82
C GLU A 47 -8.78 -17.47 10.41
N PHE A 48 -7.73 -16.64 10.52
CA PHE A 48 -6.36 -17.06 10.25
C PHE A 48 -5.84 -18.07 11.29
N GLN A 49 -6.09 -17.84 12.57
CA GLN A 49 -5.70 -18.75 13.66
C GLN A 49 -6.39 -20.11 13.52
N ASP A 50 -7.68 -20.13 13.18
CA ASP A 50 -8.45 -21.36 12.95
C ASP A 50 -7.95 -22.12 11.71
N ALA A 51 -7.59 -21.40 10.65
CA ALA A 51 -6.99 -22.01 9.47
C ALA A 51 -5.58 -22.55 9.76
N GLU A 52 -4.82 -21.86 10.62
CA GLU A 52 -3.50 -22.30 11.05
C GLU A 52 -3.56 -23.53 11.95
N SER A 53 -4.48 -23.59 12.91
CA SER A 53 -4.70 -24.76 13.76
C SER A 53 -5.14 -25.97 12.93
N SER A 54 -6.04 -25.76 11.97
CA SER A 54 -6.45 -26.80 11.00
C SER A 54 -5.28 -27.32 10.18
N MET A 55 -4.37 -26.44 9.74
CA MET A 55 -3.18 -26.84 9.00
C MET A 55 -2.20 -27.60 9.88
N ARG A 56 -1.96 -27.16 11.12
CA ARG A 56 -1.11 -27.86 12.09
C ARG A 56 -1.65 -29.25 12.39
N GLY A 57 -2.96 -29.41 12.56
CA GLY A 57 -3.59 -30.73 12.74
C GLY A 57 -3.33 -31.66 11.54
N ALA A 58 -3.54 -31.15 10.32
CA ALA A 58 -3.26 -31.93 9.10
C ALA A 58 -1.76 -32.26 8.92
N ASP A 59 -0.87 -31.35 9.32
CA ASP A 59 0.58 -31.58 9.30
C ASP A 59 0.99 -32.64 10.34
N GLN A 60 0.39 -32.64 11.54
CA GLN A 60 0.62 -33.66 12.56
C GLN A 60 0.14 -35.04 12.10
N GLU A 61 -1.05 -35.14 11.50
CA GLU A 61 -1.54 -36.39 10.90
C GLU A 61 -0.58 -36.90 9.81
N TRP A 62 -0.07 -36.00 8.97
CA TRP A 62 0.90 -36.36 7.94
C TRP A 62 2.23 -36.85 8.54
N GLN A 63 2.73 -36.18 9.58
CA GLN A 63 3.95 -36.58 10.29
C GLN A 63 3.81 -37.96 10.95
N LYS A 64 2.65 -38.28 11.53
CA LYS A 64 2.37 -39.62 12.08
C LYS A 64 2.44 -40.72 11.02
N LEU A 65 2.02 -40.43 9.79
CA LEU A 65 2.06 -41.38 8.68
C LEU A 65 3.44 -41.49 8.03
N GLN A 66 4.29 -40.46 8.13
CA GLN A 66 5.60 -40.39 7.50
C GLN A 66 6.54 -41.58 7.81
N PRO A 67 6.71 -42.04 9.07
CA PRO A 67 7.57 -43.20 9.35
C PRO A 67 7.03 -44.49 8.71
N ALA A 68 5.71 -44.71 8.75
CA ALA A 68 5.08 -45.87 8.11
C ALA A 68 5.22 -45.82 6.57
N ILE A 69 5.11 -44.63 5.98
CA ILE A 69 5.35 -44.42 4.54
C ILE A 69 6.80 -44.76 4.17
N ALA A 70 7.77 -44.35 4.99
CA ALA A 70 9.19 -44.58 4.72
C ALA A 70 9.57 -46.06 4.81
N GLN A 71 8.94 -46.80 5.73
CA GLN A 71 9.18 -48.24 5.92
C GLN A 71 8.47 -49.11 4.88
N THR A 72 7.48 -48.58 4.17
CA THR A 72 6.68 -49.38 3.23
C THR A 72 7.11 -49.12 1.79
N ARG A 73 7.61 -50.17 1.11
CA ARG A 73 7.97 -50.08 -0.31
C ARG A 73 6.73 -49.77 -1.15
N ARG A 74 6.86 -48.80 -2.05
CA ARG A 74 5.84 -48.51 -3.08
C ARG A 74 6.09 -49.32 -4.33
N ARG A 75 5.01 -49.73 -4.99
CA ARG A 75 5.03 -50.38 -6.30
C ARG A 75 5.19 -49.32 -7.42
N LYS A 76 5.45 -49.78 -8.65
CA LYS A 76 5.63 -48.90 -9.82
C LYS A 76 4.37 -48.08 -10.16
N ASP A 77 3.19 -48.55 -9.77
CA ASP A 77 1.90 -47.85 -9.88
C ASP A 77 1.70 -46.75 -8.81
N GLY A 78 2.66 -46.59 -7.89
CA GLY A 78 2.62 -45.61 -6.81
C GLY A 78 1.82 -46.03 -5.57
N LYS A 79 1.21 -47.23 -5.56
CA LYS A 79 0.48 -47.78 -4.40
C LYS A 79 1.41 -48.52 -3.45
N PHE A 80 1.00 -48.59 -2.18
CA PHE A 80 1.63 -49.45 -1.19
C PHE A 80 1.17 -50.90 -1.34
N ASP A 81 1.97 -51.85 -0.84
CA ASP A 81 1.68 -53.28 -0.95
C ASP A 81 0.42 -53.70 -0.17
N GLU A 82 -0.66 -54.00 -0.90
CA GLU A 82 -1.97 -54.38 -0.35
C GLU A 82 -1.99 -55.75 0.35
N ARG A 83 -0.96 -56.59 0.16
CA ARG A 83 -0.83 -57.86 0.88
C ARG A 83 -0.62 -57.63 2.38
N SER A 84 0.00 -56.51 2.75
CA SER A 84 0.23 -56.12 4.14
C SER A 84 -0.96 -55.32 4.70
N LYS A 85 -1.28 -55.52 5.98
CA LYS A 85 -2.30 -54.70 6.69
C LYS A 85 -1.91 -53.21 6.69
N LEU A 86 -0.61 -52.93 6.83
CA LEU A 86 -0.04 -51.58 6.80
C LEU A 86 -0.20 -50.90 5.43
N GLY A 87 0.08 -51.60 4.33
CA GLY A 87 -0.05 -51.04 2.98
C GLY A 87 -1.49 -50.74 2.60
N ARG A 88 -2.46 -51.58 3.01
CA ARG A 88 -3.90 -51.29 2.85
C ARG A 88 -4.31 -50.03 3.62
N MET A 89 -3.86 -49.89 4.87
CA MET A 89 -4.11 -48.70 5.68
C MET A 89 -3.52 -47.44 5.02
N LEU A 90 -2.26 -47.49 4.60
CA LEU A 90 -1.58 -46.36 3.95
C LEU A 90 -2.24 -45.95 2.62
N ASN A 91 -2.68 -46.91 1.80
CA ASN A 91 -3.41 -46.61 0.57
C ASN A 91 -4.73 -45.86 0.82
N ARG A 92 -5.36 -46.03 1.99
CA ARG A 92 -6.59 -45.31 2.38
C ARG A 92 -6.29 -43.95 3.02
N GLU A 93 -5.33 -43.91 3.93
CA GLU A 93 -5.08 -42.73 4.77
C GLU A 93 -4.23 -41.67 4.08
N VAL A 94 -3.18 -42.06 3.37
CA VAL A 94 -2.27 -41.12 2.68
C VAL A 94 -3.00 -40.18 1.72
N PRO A 95 -3.87 -40.65 0.80
CA PRO A 95 -4.61 -39.74 -0.08
C PRO A 95 -5.63 -38.88 0.68
N ARG A 96 -6.26 -39.40 1.73
CA ARG A 96 -7.19 -38.66 2.59
C ARG A 96 -6.48 -37.50 3.29
N VAL A 97 -5.40 -37.76 4.02
CA VAL A 97 -4.63 -36.74 4.73
C VAL A 97 -4.01 -35.73 3.76
N ARG A 98 -3.51 -36.19 2.60
CA ARG A 98 -3.00 -35.28 1.56
C ARG A 98 -4.07 -34.32 1.03
N ARG A 99 -5.31 -34.79 0.85
CA ARG A 99 -6.44 -33.94 0.45
C ARG A 99 -6.79 -32.93 1.55
N ILE A 100 -6.90 -33.37 2.80
CA ILE A 100 -7.18 -32.50 3.96
C ILE A 100 -6.10 -31.43 4.09
N ARG A 101 -4.82 -31.80 4.03
CA ARG A 101 -3.69 -30.88 4.08
C ARG A 101 -3.73 -29.84 2.95
N LYS A 102 -4.05 -30.26 1.72
CA LYS A 102 -4.21 -29.34 0.58
C LYS A 102 -5.34 -28.34 0.83
N GLN A 103 -6.49 -28.80 1.32
CA GLN A 103 -7.63 -27.94 1.63
C GLN A 103 -7.30 -26.96 2.78
N ALA A 104 -6.68 -27.44 3.86
CA ALA A 104 -6.24 -26.60 4.98
C ALA A 104 -5.20 -25.56 4.53
N GLY A 105 -4.25 -25.94 3.67
CA GLY A 105 -3.28 -25.01 3.08
C GLY A 105 -3.92 -23.92 2.22
N GLN A 106 -4.92 -24.28 1.41
CA GLN A 106 -5.70 -23.31 0.63
C GLN A 106 -6.49 -22.35 1.51
N LYS A 107 -7.15 -22.86 2.56
CA LYS A 107 -7.87 -22.04 3.55
C LYS A 107 -6.93 -21.07 4.26
N ARG A 108 -5.77 -21.54 4.72
CA ARG A 108 -4.74 -20.68 5.35
C ARG A 108 -4.22 -19.61 4.39
N ALA A 109 -3.94 -19.96 3.15
CA ALA A 109 -3.48 -19.00 2.15
C ALA A 109 -4.53 -17.92 1.86
N SER A 110 -5.80 -18.31 1.76
CA SER A 110 -6.93 -17.38 1.60
C SER A 110 -7.08 -16.45 2.81
N ALA A 111 -7.12 -17.01 4.03
CA ALA A 111 -7.23 -16.23 5.27
C ALA A 111 -6.06 -15.26 5.44
N LYS A 112 -4.83 -15.70 5.14
CA LYS A 112 -3.63 -14.83 5.16
C LYS A 112 -3.75 -13.66 4.19
N ARG A 113 -4.26 -13.90 2.97
CA ARG A 113 -4.47 -12.83 1.98
C ARG A 113 -5.52 -11.82 2.45
N LYS A 114 -6.64 -12.28 3.03
CA LYS A 114 -7.68 -11.41 3.59
C LYS A 114 -7.15 -10.58 4.76
N LEU A 115 -6.38 -11.18 5.66
CA LEU A 115 -5.76 -10.49 6.79
C LEU A 115 -4.77 -9.42 6.30
N ALA A 116 -3.87 -9.78 5.37
CA ALA A 116 -2.89 -8.85 4.81
C ALA A 116 -3.54 -7.67 4.06
N ALA A 117 -4.70 -7.88 3.42
CA ALA A 117 -5.44 -6.82 2.76
C ALA A 117 -5.87 -5.72 3.76
N ILE A 118 -6.42 -6.12 4.91
CA ILE A 118 -6.84 -5.20 5.97
C ILE A 118 -5.62 -4.58 6.65
N GLU A 119 -4.59 -5.38 6.96
CA GLU A 119 -3.37 -4.88 7.61
C GLU A 119 -2.63 -3.81 6.77
N SER A 120 -2.84 -3.81 5.44
CA SER A 120 -2.27 -2.82 4.55
C SER A 120 -3.01 -1.47 4.51
N LEU A 121 -4.23 -1.38 5.06
CA LEU A 121 -5.09 -0.19 4.95
C LEU A 121 -4.46 1.06 5.60
N PRO A 122 -3.93 1.01 6.84
CA PRO A 122 -3.30 2.17 7.45
C PRO A 122 -2.10 2.66 6.65
N GLY A 123 -1.25 1.73 6.19
CA GLY A 123 -0.07 2.06 5.37
C GLY A 123 -0.45 2.76 4.06
N ARG A 124 -1.53 2.32 3.40
CA ARG A 124 -2.06 2.97 2.18
C ARG A 124 -2.60 4.38 2.48
N ARG A 125 -3.30 4.57 3.60
CA ARG A 125 -3.83 5.87 4.06
C ARG A 125 -2.69 6.84 4.37
N VAL A 126 -1.69 6.39 5.15
CA VAL A 126 -0.50 7.17 5.51
C VAL A 126 0.29 7.58 4.28
N LYS A 127 0.55 6.70 3.31
CA LYS A 127 1.32 7.03 2.10
C LYS A 127 0.67 8.15 1.29
N GLY A 128 -0.66 8.15 1.18
CA GLY A 128 -1.40 9.22 0.50
C GLY A 128 -1.28 10.55 1.25
N TRP A 129 -1.40 10.50 2.58
CA TRP A 129 -1.29 11.68 3.43
C TRP A 129 0.13 12.27 3.44
N VAL A 130 1.16 11.44 3.62
CA VAL A 130 2.57 11.87 3.61
C VAL A 130 2.94 12.52 2.29
N ARG A 131 2.48 11.96 1.16
CA ARG A 131 2.72 12.56 -0.16
C ARG A 131 2.03 13.93 -0.33
N ALA A 132 0.82 14.09 0.21
CA ALA A 132 0.13 15.38 0.18
C ALA A 132 0.79 16.40 1.12
N ALA A 133 1.24 15.97 2.30
CA ALA A 133 1.93 16.80 3.27
C ALA A 133 3.32 17.24 2.77
N SER A 134 4.08 16.34 2.16
CA SER A 134 5.39 16.66 1.58
C SER A 134 5.28 17.62 0.40
N LEU A 135 4.26 17.45 -0.46
CA LEU A 135 4.00 18.39 -1.56
C LEU A 135 3.63 19.78 -1.03
N ARG A 136 2.90 19.86 0.09
CA ARG A 136 2.59 21.14 0.75
C ARG A 136 3.85 21.82 1.30
N ALA A 137 4.73 21.05 1.93
CA ALA A 137 6.00 21.58 2.43
C ALA A 137 6.86 22.10 1.27
N ALA A 138 6.96 21.32 0.19
CA ALA A 138 7.70 21.69 -1.01
C ALA A 138 7.10 22.92 -1.72
N SER A 139 5.77 23.03 -1.84
CA SER A 139 5.14 24.18 -2.48
C SER A 139 5.35 25.47 -1.67
N ARG A 140 5.26 25.40 -0.34
CA ARG A 140 5.57 26.53 0.55
C ARG A 140 7.03 26.95 0.46
N GLN A 141 7.96 25.99 0.47
CA GLN A 141 9.39 26.26 0.32
C GLN A 141 9.70 26.91 -1.03
N ALA A 142 9.12 26.40 -2.11
CA ALA A 142 9.32 26.93 -3.44
C ALA A 142 8.75 28.37 -3.58
N MET A 143 7.61 28.66 -2.95
CA MET A 143 7.02 29.99 -2.89
C MET A 143 7.86 31.00 -2.10
N VAL A 144 8.65 30.57 -1.12
CA VAL A 144 9.58 31.44 -0.37
C VAL A 144 10.91 31.58 -1.12
N ALA A 145 11.40 30.50 -1.73
CA ALA A 145 12.67 30.49 -2.44
C ALA A 145 12.63 31.35 -3.72
N LEU A 146 11.50 31.38 -4.43
CA LEU A 146 11.40 32.10 -5.71
C LEU A 146 11.53 33.63 -5.58
N PRO A 147 10.82 34.32 -4.66
CA PRO A 147 11.04 35.74 -4.41
C PRO A 147 12.47 36.05 -3.95
N VAL A 148 13.06 35.19 -3.11
CA VAL A 148 14.44 35.35 -2.64
C VAL A 148 15.43 35.25 -3.80
N MET A 149 15.27 34.28 -4.70
CA MET A 149 16.10 34.15 -5.91
C MET A 149 15.92 35.33 -6.87
N ILE A 150 14.71 35.87 -7.00
CA ILE A 150 14.44 37.07 -7.82
C ILE A 150 15.10 38.32 -7.21
N LEU A 151 15.08 38.46 -5.88
CA LEU A 151 15.74 39.57 -5.18
C LEU A 151 17.27 39.49 -5.30
N ILE A 152 17.84 38.29 -5.13
CA ILE A 152 19.30 38.07 -5.28
C ILE A 152 19.74 38.27 -6.74
N GLY A 153 18.99 37.71 -7.70
CA GLY A 153 19.29 37.85 -9.13
C GLY A 153 19.03 39.25 -9.69
N GLY A 154 18.14 40.04 -9.07
CA GLY A 154 17.94 41.45 -9.39
C GLY A 154 19.00 42.39 -8.80
N ALA A 155 19.71 41.96 -7.75
CA ALA A 155 20.85 42.67 -7.19
C ALA A 155 22.16 42.44 -7.98
N ALA A 156 22.20 41.39 -8.80
CA ALA A 156 23.33 41.04 -9.68
C ALA A 156 23.03 41.45 -11.14
N GLU A 157 23.25 42.74 -11.44
CA GLU A 157 23.50 43.31 -12.79
C GLU A 157 22.33 43.42 -13.80
N THR A 158 22.10 44.65 -14.29
CA THR A 158 21.34 44.98 -15.52
C THR A 158 22.08 44.43 -16.76
N PRO A 159 21.40 43.80 -17.75
CA PRO A 159 20.47 44.51 -18.64
C PRO A 159 19.15 43.77 -18.94
N THR A 160 18.10 44.58 -19.15
CA THR A 160 16.69 44.22 -19.50
C THR A 160 15.95 43.30 -18.51
N PRO A 161 15.37 43.86 -17.43
CA PRO A 161 14.69 43.11 -16.37
C PRO A 161 13.39 42.40 -16.82
N GLY A 162 12.83 42.72 -17.98
CA GLY A 162 11.54 42.17 -18.43
C GLY A 162 11.58 40.70 -18.85
N ASN A 163 12.63 40.26 -19.57
CA ASN A 163 12.64 38.93 -20.17
C ASN A 163 13.14 37.82 -19.23
N ARG A 164 14.13 38.08 -18.37
CA ARG A 164 14.70 37.03 -17.49
C ARG A 164 13.76 36.66 -16.34
N ALA A 165 13.14 37.66 -15.71
CA ALA A 165 12.13 37.43 -14.68
C ALA A 165 10.92 36.69 -15.27
N GLY A 166 10.47 37.07 -16.47
CA GLY A 166 9.39 36.39 -17.18
C GLY A 166 9.71 34.92 -17.49
N VAL A 167 10.92 34.60 -17.94
CA VAL A 167 11.35 33.22 -18.23
C VAL A 167 11.45 32.38 -16.96
N ILE A 168 12.02 32.93 -15.86
CA ILE A 168 12.10 32.22 -14.57
C ILE A 168 10.70 31.97 -14.02
N LEU A 169 9.81 32.95 -14.08
CA LEU A 169 8.43 32.83 -13.62
C LEU A 169 7.63 31.85 -14.49
N PHE A 170 7.86 31.86 -15.82
CA PHE A 170 7.25 30.91 -16.76
C PHE A 170 7.71 29.47 -16.54
N LEU A 171 9.02 29.22 -16.39
CA LEU A 171 9.56 27.89 -16.09
C LEU A 171 9.04 27.36 -14.74
N TRP A 172 8.83 28.25 -13.79
CA TRP A 172 8.29 27.88 -12.49
C TRP A 172 6.78 27.61 -12.52
N CYS A 173 6.00 28.44 -13.23
CA CYS A 173 4.59 28.16 -13.51
C CYS A 173 4.43 26.83 -14.27
N LEU A 174 5.33 26.54 -15.23
CA LEU A 174 5.37 25.28 -15.95
C LEU A 174 5.68 24.10 -15.01
N ALA A 175 6.67 24.23 -14.13
CA ALA A 175 7.02 23.20 -13.14
C ALA A 175 5.85 22.92 -12.17
N VAL A 176 5.18 23.97 -11.68
CA VAL A 176 4.00 23.85 -10.81
C VAL A 176 2.80 23.28 -11.56
N ALA A 177 2.57 23.66 -12.81
CA ALA A 177 1.51 23.11 -13.65
C ALA A 177 1.75 21.62 -13.97
N LEU A 178 2.99 21.21 -14.24
CA LEU A 178 3.34 19.80 -14.44
C LEU A 178 3.15 18.98 -13.16
N LEU A 179 3.49 19.52 -11.99
CA LEU A 179 3.23 18.89 -10.70
C LEU A 179 1.72 18.79 -10.39
N ALA A 180 0.92 19.78 -10.80
CA ALA A 180 -0.53 19.80 -10.64
C ALA A 180 -1.27 18.88 -11.66
N LEU A 181 -0.79 18.76 -12.90
CA LEU A 181 -1.35 17.84 -13.89
C LEU A 181 -1.04 16.38 -13.55
N GLY A 182 0.13 16.11 -12.95
CA GLY A 182 0.43 14.82 -12.32
C GLY A 182 -0.53 14.44 -11.17
N TYR A 183 -1.16 15.44 -10.53
CA TYR A 183 -2.16 15.24 -9.47
C TYR A 183 -3.56 14.88 -10.02
N SER A 184 -3.99 15.48 -11.14
CA SER A 184 -5.30 15.21 -11.77
C SER A 184 -5.40 13.78 -12.35
N SER A 185 -4.32 13.31 -12.98
CA SER A 185 -4.25 11.96 -13.54
C SER A 185 -4.16 10.86 -12.47
N ALA A 186 -3.54 11.14 -11.32
CA ALA A 186 -3.41 10.21 -10.20
C ALA A 186 -4.68 10.10 -9.32
N THR A 187 -5.51 11.13 -9.28
CA THR A 187 -6.76 11.15 -8.50
C THR A 187 -7.95 10.55 -9.25
N ARG A 188 -8.02 10.67 -10.59
CA ARG A 188 -9.08 10.02 -11.40
C ARG A 188 -9.03 8.49 -11.38
N ARG A 189 -7.88 7.86 -11.13
CA ARG A 189 -7.77 6.38 -11.08
C ARG A 189 -8.21 5.75 -9.75
N LYS A 190 -8.71 6.52 -8.78
CA LYS A 190 -9.09 6.01 -7.45
C LYS A 190 -10.54 6.25 -7.05
N ILE A 191 -11.39 6.72 -7.97
CA ILE A 191 -12.83 6.91 -7.74
C ILE A 191 -13.60 6.04 -8.72
N THR A 192 -13.46 4.73 -8.60
CA THR A 192 -14.50 3.77 -8.97
C THR A 192 -14.43 2.66 -7.93
N PRO A 193 -15.55 2.33 -7.25
CA PRO A 193 -15.61 1.28 -6.23
C PRO A 193 -15.24 -0.09 -6.80
#